data_AF-A0A7L2ZSZ6-F1
#
_entry.id   AF-A0A7L2ZSZ6-F1
#
_cell.length_a   1.000
_cell.length_b   1.000
_cell.length_c   1.000
_cell.angle_alpha   90.00
_cell.angle_beta   90.00
_cell.angle_gamma   90.00
#
_symmetry.space_group_name_H-M   'P 1'
#
loop_
_entity.id
_entity.type
_entity.pdbx_description
1 polymer ?
#
loop_
_entity_poly.entity_id
_entity_poly.type
_entity_poly.pdbx_seq_one_letter_code
_entity_poly.pdbx_strand_id
1 'polypeptide(L)'
;KYTKFSICYYWINLLGQKTSIYNRSENVAIPSGKENKTAALSYDYRIMPLENTSSTGTYYCKVKWNDIQKTGKGVFVLIRGTGYVNTSYGWEILVTLTVLLTVLGVTATALLLWKRKVLCPRRNQRQNILRQKVETQLPTASPPPLPPPVYD
;
A
#
# COMPACT_ATOMS: atom_id res chain seq x y z
N LYS A 1 -34.00 32.53 -16.34
CA LYS A 1 -34.56 31.46 -15.47
C LYS A 1 -33.55 30.98 -14.42
N TYR A 2 -32.29 30.73 -14.78
CA TYR A 2 -31.28 30.14 -13.88
C TYR A 2 -30.39 31.14 -13.15
N THR A 3 -30.66 32.44 -13.26
CA THR A 3 -29.83 33.49 -12.64
C THR A 3 -30.01 33.58 -11.15
N LYS A 4 -31.18 33.22 -10.63
CA LYS A 4 -31.49 33.18 -9.19
C LYS A 4 -31.59 31.73 -8.73
N PHE A 5 -30.83 31.36 -7.70
CA PHE A 5 -30.82 30.00 -7.18
C PHE A 5 -30.35 29.92 -5.73
N SER A 6 -30.61 28.79 -5.09
CA SER A 6 -30.09 28.50 -3.76
C SER A 6 -29.22 27.26 -3.76
N ILE A 7 -28.11 27.33 -3.04
CA ILE A 7 -27.20 26.21 -2.79
C ILE A 7 -27.38 25.79 -1.34
N CYS A 8 -27.83 24.55 -1.13
CA CYS A 8 -28.02 23.95 0.18
C CYS A 8 -27.00 22.84 0.41
N TYR A 9 -26.22 22.96 1.47
CA TYR A 9 -25.33 21.92 1.97
C TYR A 9 -26.00 21.21 3.15
N TYR A 10 -26.01 19.88 3.10
CA TYR A 10 -26.52 19.04 4.17
C TYR A 10 -25.73 17.75 4.20
N TRP A 11 -25.80 17.02 5.31
CA TRP A 11 -25.25 15.67 5.38
C TRP A 11 -26.29 14.69 5.87
N ILE A 12 -26.06 13.42 5.56
CA ILE A 12 -26.88 12.30 6.00
C ILE A 12 -25.98 11.37 6.81
N ASN A 13 -26.37 11.09 8.05
CA ASN A 13 -25.63 10.19 8.93
C ASN A 13 -25.89 8.71 8.57
N LEU A 14 -25.19 7.80 9.22
CA LEU A 14 -25.35 6.35 9.01
C LEU A 14 -26.77 5.84 9.34
N LEU A 15 -27.52 6.57 10.16
CA LEU A 15 -28.92 6.28 10.49
C LEU A 15 -29.91 6.86 9.47
N GLY A 16 -29.43 7.51 8.40
CA GLY A 16 -30.27 8.17 7.40
C GLY A 16 -30.83 9.52 7.84
N GLN A 17 -30.46 10.03 9.01
CA GLN A 17 -30.88 11.34 9.49
C GLN A 17 -30.18 12.44 8.71
N LYS A 18 -30.98 13.36 8.18
CA LYS A 18 -30.51 14.50 7.41
C LYS A 18 -30.37 15.73 8.29
N THR A 19 -29.20 16.36 8.24
CA THR A 19 -28.89 17.59 8.96
C THR A 19 -28.48 18.69 7.98
N SER A 20 -29.16 19.83 8.06
CA SER A 20 -28.79 21.01 7.27
C SER A 20 -27.52 21.64 7.82
N ILE A 21 -26.59 22.00 6.94
CA ILE A 21 -25.32 22.64 7.31
C ILE A 21 -25.42 24.13 7.00
N TYR A 22 -25.71 24.45 5.74
CA TYR A 22 -25.66 25.83 5.26
C TYR A 22 -26.53 26.00 4.03
N ASN A 23 -27.09 27.19 3.87
CA ASN A 23 -27.87 27.58 2.71
C ASN A 23 -27.49 29.00 2.29
N ARG A 24 -27.21 29.19 1.00
CA ARG A 24 -26.96 30.50 0.40
C ARG A 24 -27.82 30.69 -0.84
N SER A 25 -28.24 31.92 -1.06
CA SER A 25 -28.96 32.33 -2.27
C SER A 25 -28.04 33.17 -3.15
N GLU A 26 -28.02 32.85 -4.44
CA GLU A 26 -27.21 33.50 -5.46
C GLU A 26 -28.08 34.19 -6.48
N ASN A 27 -27.60 35.32 -6.98
CA ASN A 27 -28.19 36.04 -8.10
C ASN A 27 -27.09 36.51 -9.06
N VAL A 28 -27.01 35.88 -10.23
CA VAL A 28 -25.98 36.14 -11.23
C VAL A 28 -26.53 37.04 -12.33
N ALA A 29 -25.83 38.14 -12.59
CA ALA A 29 -26.12 39.01 -13.73
C ALA A 29 -25.66 38.36 -15.04
N ILE A 30 -26.49 38.42 -16.08
CA ILE A 30 -26.10 37.98 -17.43
C ILE A 30 -25.48 39.18 -18.16
N PRO A 31 -24.20 39.11 -18.58
CA PRO A 31 -23.60 40.17 -19.38
C PRO A 31 -24.32 40.30 -20.73
N SER A 32 -24.42 41.52 -21.25
CA SER A 32 -25.00 41.76 -22.58
C SER A 32 -24.23 41.00 -23.67
N GLY A 33 -24.93 40.33 -24.58
CA GLY A 33 -24.36 39.50 -25.65
C GLY A 33 -23.95 38.08 -25.20
N LYS A 34 -24.23 37.71 -23.94
CA LYS A 34 -24.03 36.36 -23.38
C LYS A 34 -25.34 35.67 -23.03
N GLU A 35 -26.48 36.25 -23.37
CA GLU A 35 -27.78 35.60 -23.28
C GLU A 35 -27.73 34.28 -24.08
N ASN A 36 -28.27 33.20 -23.52
CA ASN A 36 -28.29 31.84 -24.08
C ASN A 36 -26.95 31.07 -24.14
N LYS A 37 -25.89 31.57 -23.49
CA LYS A 37 -24.64 30.80 -23.32
C LYS A 37 -24.61 30.08 -21.98
N THR A 38 -23.98 28.91 -21.96
CA THR A 38 -23.71 28.18 -20.72
C THR A 38 -22.50 28.80 -20.02
N ALA A 39 -22.63 29.03 -18.71
CA ALA A 39 -21.55 29.47 -17.86
C ALA A 39 -21.26 28.39 -16.80
N ALA A 40 -19.98 28.19 -16.50
CA ALA A 40 -19.52 27.41 -15.37
C ALA A 40 -18.99 28.39 -14.31
N LEU A 41 -19.59 28.37 -13.12
CA LEU A 41 -19.22 29.21 -11.99
C LEU A 41 -18.91 28.30 -10.80
N SER A 42 -17.87 28.66 -10.06
CA SER A 42 -17.46 27.94 -8.86
C SER A 42 -17.98 28.65 -7.61
N TYR A 43 -18.55 27.87 -6.70
CA TYR A 43 -19.07 28.35 -5.43
C TYR A 43 -18.44 27.55 -4.29
N ASP A 44 -17.45 28.15 -3.66
CA ASP A 44 -16.75 27.50 -2.56
C ASP A 44 -17.51 27.71 -1.25
N TYR A 45 -17.57 26.64 -0.46
CA TYR A 45 -18.05 26.68 0.91
C TYR A 45 -17.15 25.80 1.77
N ARG A 46 -16.55 26.40 2.80
CA ARG A 46 -15.75 25.67 3.77
C ARG A 46 -16.65 25.21 4.90
N ILE A 47 -16.80 23.90 5.03
CA ILE A 47 -17.45 23.30 6.20
C ILE A 47 -16.47 23.43 7.36
N MET A 48 -16.82 24.27 8.35
CA MET A 48 -16.10 24.26 9.63
C MET A 48 -16.30 22.90 10.29
N PRO A 49 -15.26 22.32 10.94
CA PRO A 49 -15.42 21.10 11.72
C PRO A 49 -16.53 21.37 12.74
N LEU A 50 -17.66 20.66 12.62
CA LEU A 50 -18.65 20.70 13.65
C LEU A 50 -17.99 20.08 14.88
N GLU A 51 -18.00 20.78 16.01
CA GLU A 51 -17.33 20.41 17.27
C GLU A 51 -17.66 18.97 17.75
N ASN A 52 -18.69 18.35 17.16
CA ASN A 52 -19.19 17.04 17.53
C ASN A 52 -18.81 15.98 16.48
N THR A 53 -18.22 14.89 16.98
CA THR A 53 -17.91 13.64 16.25
C THR A 53 -19.12 12.98 15.58
N SER A 54 -20.33 13.47 15.90
CA SER A 54 -21.58 13.03 15.30
C SER A 54 -21.66 13.31 13.80
N SER A 55 -20.84 14.20 13.23
CA SER A 55 -20.95 14.63 11.83
C SER A 55 -20.32 13.67 10.79
N THR A 56 -20.16 12.40 11.15
CA THR A 56 -19.72 11.34 10.22
C THR A 56 -20.87 10.93 9.32
N GLY A 57 -20.70 11.06 8.01
CA GLY A 57 -21.71 10.66 7.04
C GLY A 57 -21.42 11.18 5.64
N THR A 58 -22.45 11.15 4.79
CA THR A 58 -22.32 11.62 3.40
C THR A 58 -22.84 13.04 3.27
N TYR A 59 -21.96 13.92 2.81
CA TYR A 59 -22.22 15.33 2.60
C TYR A 59 -22.68 15.56 1.18
N TYR A 60 -23.75 16.33 1.01
CA TYR A 60 -24.36 16.63 -0.26
C TYR A 60 -24.44 18.13 -0.48
N CYS A 61 -24.25 18.51 -1.74
CA CYS A 61 -24.60 19.83 -2.26
C CYS A 61 -25.85 19.67 -3.13
N LYS A 62 -26.90 20.44 -2.83
CA LYS A 62 -28.11 20.52 -3.64
C LYS A 62 -28.32 21.94 -4.10
N VAL A 63 -28.57 22.12 -5.39
CA VAL A 63 -28.91 23.41 -5.96
C VAL A 63 -30.37 23.41 -6.38
N LYS A 64 -31.06 24.51 -6.11
CA LYS A 64 -32.47 24.74 -6.47
C LYS A 64 -32.60 26.02 -7.28
N TRP A 65 -33.22 25.93 -8.46
CA TRP A 65 -33.57 27.04 -9.33
C TRP A 65 -35.07 26.94 -9.63
N ASN A 66 -35.89 27.83 -9.07
CA ASN A 66 -37.36 27.74 -9.19
C ASN A 66 -37.85 26.30 -8.89
N ASP A 67 -38.45 25.63 -9.87
CA ASP A 67 -39.02 24.28 -9.74
C ASP A 67 -38.01 23.15 -10.01
N ILE A 68 -36.78 23.48 -10.40
CA ILE A 68 -35.74 22.51 -10.74
C ILE A 68 -34.79 22.37 -9.56
N GLN A 69 -34.50 21.13 -9.18
CA GLN A 69 -33.48 20.82 -8.19
C GLN A 69 -32.51 19.75 -8.72
N LYS A 70 -31.24 19.92 -8.38
CA LYS A 70 -30.18 18.93 -8.68
C LYS A 70 -29.34 18.72 -7.45
N THR A 71 -29.01 17.47 -7.17
CA THR A 71 -28.16 17.07 -6.05
C THR A 71 -26.90 16.45 -6.61
N GLY A 72 -25.74 16.86 -6.08
CA GLY A 72 -24.46 16.24 -6.40
C GLY A 72 -24.37 14.80 -5.89
N LYS A 73 -23.35 14.07 -6.34
CA LYS A 73 -23.11 12.66 -5.93
C LYS A 73 -22.87 12.51 -4.42
N GLY A 74 -22.39 13.57 -3.79
CA GLY A 74 -22.03 13.61 -2.38
C GLY A 74 -20.61 13.09 -2.12
N VAL A 75 -20.12 13.33 -0.90
CA VAL A 75 -18.79 12.92 -0.43
C VAL A 75 -18.95 12.33 0.96
N PHE A 76 -18.46 11.11 1.17
CA PHE A 76 -18.43 10.52 2.50
C PHE A 76 -17.28 11.10 3.30
N VAL A 77 -17.57 11.59 4.51
CA VAL A 77 -16.59 12.15 5.44
C VAL A 77 -16.66 11.36 6.74
N LEU A 78 -15.53 10.76 7.10
CA LEU A 78 -15.35 10.06 8.37
C LEU A 78 -14.64 10.98 9.37
N ILE A 79 -15.35 11.39 10.40
CA ILE A 79 -14.78 12.22 11.47
C ILE A 79 -14.32 11.30 12.59
N ARG A 80 -13.03 11.39 12.94
CA ARG A 80 -12.43 10.66 14.06
C ARG A 80 -11.99 11.66 15.12
N GLY A 81 -12.34 11.42 16.38
CA GLY A 81 -11.90 12.28 17.49
C GLY A 81 -10.38 12.33 17.68
N THR A 82 -9.66 11.30 17.22
CA THR A 82 -8.20 11.18 17.31
C THR A 82 -7.46 11.57 16.04
N GLY A 83 -8.15 12.11 15.03
CA GLY A 83 -7.56 12.45 13.73
C GLY A 83 -7.22 11.24 12.85
N TYR A 84 -6.51 11.48 11.75
CA TYR A 84 -6.03 10.43 10.86
C TYR A 84 -4.70 9.87 11.39
N VAL A 85 -4.73 8.68 11.98
CA VAL A 85 -3.50 7.93 12.29
C VAL A 85 -3.05 7.23 11.01
N ASN A 86 -1.91 7.64 10.48
CA ASN A 86 -1.34 7.01 9.30
C ASN A 86 -0.95 5.56 9.64
N THR A 87 -1.58 4.58 8.98
CA THR A 87 -1.38 3.16 9.28
C THR A 87 -0.03 2.62 8.80
N SER A 88 0.78 3.44 8.12
CA SER A 88 2.15 3.11 7.64
C SER A 88 3.07 2.66 8.78
N TYR A 89 2.88 3.21 9.98
CA TYR A 89 3.77 2.97 11.12
C TYR A 89 3.91 1.48 11.48
N GLY A 90 2.82 0.71 11.39
CA GLY A 90 2.86 -0.72 11.68
C GLY A 90 3.70 -1.51 10.66
N TRP A 91 3.64 -1.11 9.38
CA TRP A 91 4.40 -1.76 8.32
C TRP A 91 5.90 -1.44 8.40
N GLU A 92 6.24 -0.19 8.71
CA GLU A 92 7.63 0.25 8.92
C GLU A 92 8.29 -0.49 10.09
N ILE A 93 7.58 -0.72 11.20
CA ILE A 93 8.08 -1.50 12.33
C ILE A 93 8.35 -2.95 11.93
N LEU A 94 7.41 -3.59 11.22
CA LEU A 94 7.59 -4.98 10.80
C LEU A 94 8.79 -5.14 9.87
N VAL A 95 8.97 -4.21 8.92
CA VAL A 95 10.12 -4.20 8.01
C VAL A 95 11.42 -4.02 8.77
N THR A 96 11.50 -3.02 9.65
CA THR A 96 12.72 -2.76 10.45
C THR A 96 13.07 -3.93 11.37
N LEU A 97 12.09 -4.51 12.06
CA LEU A 97 12.30 -5.70 12.90
C LEU A 97 12.80 -6.90 12.07
N THR A 98 12.24 -7.12 10.89
CA THR A 98 12.66 -8.21 9.99
C THR A 98 14.09 -8.01 9.50
N VAL A 99 14.46 -6.80 9.10
CA VAL A 99 15.84 -6.47 8.68
C VAL A 99 16.82 -6.66 9.85
N LEU A 100 16.45 -6.21 11.05
CA LEU A 100 17.29 -6.37 12.23
C LEU A 100 17.52 -7.85 12.56
N LEU A 101 16.45 -8.64 12.60
CA LEU A 101 16.51 -10.07 12.91
C LEU A 101 17.30 -10.86 11.86
N THR A 102 17.16 -10.51 10.58
CA THR A 102 17.91 -11.17 9.49
C THR A 102 19.41 -10.88 9.59
N VAL A 103 19.80 -9.62 9.84
CA VAL A 103 21.22 -9.26 10.05
C VAL A 103 21.82 -9.97 11.26
N LEU A 104 21.10 -9.99 12.39
CA LEU A 104 21.51 -10.73 13.59
C LEU A 104 21.67 -12.23 13.31
N GLY A 105 20.71 -12.84 12.60
CA GLY A 105 20.74 -14.26 12.26
C GLY A 105 21.92 -14.64 11.36
N VAL A 106 22.19 -13.86 10.31
CA VAL A 106 23.34 -14.07 9.42
C VAL A 106 24.66 -13.88 10.16
N THR A 107 24.75 -12.85 11.01
CA THR A 107 25.96 -12.58 11.80
C THR A 107 26.24 -13.71 12.79
N ALA A 108 25.23 -14.17 13.52
CA ALA A 108 25.36 -15.28 14.46
C ALA A 108 25.79 -16.59 13.76
N THR A 109 25.18 -16.91 12.62
CA THR A 109 25.55 -18.11 11.84
C THR A 109 26.97 -18.02 11.28
N ALA A 110 27.39 -16.86 10.76
CA ALA A 110 28.76 -16.63 10.31
C ALA A 110 29.79 -16.80 11.45
N LEU A 111 29.53 -16.23 12.62
CA LEU A 111 30.38 -16.35 13.80
C LEU A 111 30.49 -17.79 14.30
N LEU A 112 29.38 -18.54 14.32
CA LEU A 112 29.37 -19.95 14.69
C LEU A 112 30.20 -20.81 13.72
N LEU A 113 30.08 -20.58 12.41
CA LEU A 113 30.88 -21.26 11.40
C LEU A 113 32.36 -20.91 11.50
N TRP A 114 32.69 -19.64 11.76
CA TRP A 114 34.06 -19.18 11.99
C TRP A 114 34.66 -19.87 13.22
N LYS A 115 33.97 -19.81 14.37
CA LYS A 115 34.39 -20.49 15.61
C LYS A 115 34.58 -21.99 15.39
N ARG A 116 33.67 -22.66 14.65
CA ARG A 116 33.79 -24.09 14.33
C ARG A 116 35.03 -24.40 13.48
N LYS A 117 35.40 -23.53 12.53
CA LYS A 117 36.62 -23.70 11.72
C LYS A 117 37.89 -23.48 12.55
N VAL A 118 37.91 -22.50 13.46
CA VAL A 118 39.09 -22.11 14.23
C VAL A 118 39.34 -23.02 15.45
N LEU A 119 38.30 -23.39 16.21
CA LEU A 119 38.44 -24.19 17.43
C LEU A 119 38.44 -25.70 17.19
N CYS A 120 37.84 -26.18 16.09
CA CYS A 120 37.77 -27.62 15.77
C CYS A 120 38.23 -27.93 14.32
N PRO A 121 39.54 -27.85 14.00
CA PRO A 121 40.06 -28.13 12.66
C PRO A 121 39.77 -29.57 12.16
N ARG A 122 39.56 -30.49 13.11
CA ARG A 122 39.47 -31.95 12.88
C ARG A 122 38.33 -32.39 11.95
N ARG A 123 37.28 -31.55 11.76
CA ARG A 123 36.15 -31.88 10.85
C ARG A 123 36.40 -31.45 9.39
N ASN A 124 37.24 -30.44 9.16
CA ASN A 124 37.65 -30.02 7.81
C ASN A 124 38.64 -31.01 7.19
N GLN A 125 39.49 -31.64 8.02
CA GLN A 125 40.41 -32.70 7.57
C GLN A 125 39.64 -33.91 6.99
N ARG A 126 38.51 -34.30 7.60
CA ARG A 126 37.69 -35.43 7.11
C ARG A 126 36.94 -35.12 5.80
N GLN A 127 36.49 -33.88 5.58
CA GLN A 127 35.85 -33.47 4.32
C GLN A 127 36.85 -33.35 3.17
N ASN A 128 38.06 -32.85 3.44
CA ASN A 128 39.14 -32.81 2.45
C ASN A 128 39.61 -34.24 2.08
N ILE A 129 39.73 -35.15 3.06
CA ILE A 129 40.05 -36.57 2.82
C ILE A 129 38.95 -37.27 2.00
N LEU A 130 37.67 -36.98 2.28
CA LEU A 130 36.56 -37.55 1.50
C LEU A 130 36.53 -37.04 0.06
N ARG A 131 36.77 -35.74 -0.17
CA ARG A 131 36.91 -35.18 -1.52
C ARG A 131 38.09 -35.78 -2.28
N GLN A 132 39.23 -35.94 -1.60
CA GLN A 132 40.41 -36.56 -2.21
C GLN A 132 40.15 -38.03 -2.57
N LYS A 133 39.41 -38.77 -1.74
CA LYS A 133 39.04 -40.16 -2.01
C LYS A 133 38.06 -40.34 -3.18
N VAL A 134 37.23 -39.35 -3.47
CA VAL A 134 36.34 -39.34 -4.65
C VAL A 134 37.12 -39.02 -5.93
N GLU A 135 38.12 -38.14 -5.85
CA GLU A 135 38.96 -37.78 -7.01
C GLU A 135 39.97 -38.89 -7.39
N THR A 136 40.47 -39.67 -6.42
CA THR A 136 41.45 -40.74 -6.69
C THR A 136 40.85 -42.03 -7.28
N GLN A 137 39.52 -42.20 -7.27
CA GLN A 137 38.88 -43.33 -7.97
C GLN A 137 38.51 -42.96 -9.41
N LEU A 138 39.51 -42.90 -10.28
CA LEU A 138 39.28 -43.13 -11.71
C LEU A 138 38.94 -44.62 -11.92
N PRO A 139 38.04 -44.99 -12.85
CA PRO A 139 37.78 -46.39 -13.15
C PRO A 139 39.03 -47.01 -13.79
N THR A 140 39.65 -47.97 -13.09
CA THR A 140 40.74 -48.79 -13.63
C THR A 140 40.24 -49.55 -14.84
N ALA A 141 40.78 -49.23 -16.02
CA ALA A 141 40.50 -49.91 -17.27
C ALA A 141 40.95 -51.39 -17.20
N SER A 142 40.11 -52.28 -17.72
CA SER A 142 40.36 -53.72 -17.79
C SER A 142 41.68 -54.06 -18.51
N PRO A 143 42.44 -55.06 -18.05
CA PRO A 143 43.69 -55.43 -18.70
C PRO A 143 43.47 -56.01 -20.11
N PRO A 144 44.38 -55.78 -21.07
CA PRO A 144 44.23 -56.22 -22.44
C PRO A 144 44.33 -57.76 -22.58
N PRO A 145 43.65 -58.37 -23.57
CA PRO A 145 43.65 -59.82 -23.76
C PRO A 145 45.03 -60.36 -24.20
N LEU A 146 45.38 -61.54 -23.68
CA LEU A 146 46.63 -62.26 -23.96
C LEU A 146 46.72 -62.69 -25.44
N PRO A 147 47.92 -62.64 -26.05
CA PRO A 147 48.12 -63.05 -27.44
C PRO A 147 48.05 -64.59 -27.61
N PRO A 148 47.63 -65.07 -28.81
CA PRO A 148 47.35 -66.48 -29.05
C PRO A 148 48.63 -67.35 -29.19
N PRO A 149 48.54 -68.65 -28.88
CA PRO A 149 49.70 -69.55 -28.85
C PRO A 149 50.21 -69.86 -30.27
N VAL A 150 51.54 -69.85 -30.39
CA VAL A 150 52.26 -70.29 -31.59
C VAL A 150 52.35 -71.82 -31.55
N TYR A 151 51.98 -72.47 -32.65
CA TYR A 151 52.25 -73.90 -32.88
C TYR A 151 53.45 -74.01 -33.82
N ASP A 152 54.36 -74.95 -33.52
CA ASP A 152 55.52 -75.30 -34.36
C ASP A 152 55.11 -75.96 -35.68
#